data_AF-A0A6V7LHT1-F1
#
_entry.id   AF-A0A6V7LHT1-F1
#
_cell.length_a   1.000
_cell.length_b   1.000
_cell.length_c   1.000
_cell.angle_alpha   90.00
_cell.angle_beta   90.00
_cell.angle_gamma   90.00
#
_symmetry.space_group_name_H-M   'P 1'
#
loop_
_entity.id
_entity.type
_entity.pdbx_description
1 polymer ?
#
loop_
_entity_poly.entity_id
_entity_poly.type
_entity_poly.pdbx_seq_one_letter_code
_entity_poly.pdbx_strand_id
1 'polypeptide(L)' 'AEACTSVDMAMKKCPNGMLSEVKYDGERVQIHKRGHEYQYFSRALKPVVAHK' A
#
# COMPACT_ATOMS: atom_id res chain seq x y z
N ALA A 1 -3.73 1.70 7.24
CA ALA A 1 -4.67 2.60 6.54
C ALA A 1 -5.79 2.91 7.52
N GLU A 2 -6.09 4.19 7.71
CA GLU A 2 -7.21 4.63 8.54
C GLU A 2 -8.45 4.74 7.66
N ALA A 3 -9.60 4.30 8.15
CA ALA A 3 -10.85 4.48 7.43
C ALA A 3 -11.24 5.98 7.44
N CYS A 4 -11.60 6.50 6.28
CA CYS A 4 -12.16 7.84 6.13
C CYS A 4 -13.55 7.68 5.50
N THR A 5 -14.58 8.16 6.18
CA THR A 5 -15.98 7.91 5.80
C THR A 5 -16.66 9.09 5.11
N SER A 6 -16.00 10.25 5.05
CA SER A 6 -16.52 11.43 4.36
C SER A 6 -15.42 12.28 3.72
N VAL A 7 -15.79 13.00 2.67
CA VAL A 7 -14.88 13.95 1.99
C VAL A 7 -14.47 15.07 2.95
N ASP A 8 -15.39 15.57 3.77
CA ASP A 8 -15.09 16.61 4.75
C ASP A 8 -14.03 16.18 5.77
N MET A 9 -14.08 14.91 6.23
CA MET A 9 -13.05 14.37 7.11
C MET A 9 -11.69 14.33 6.40
N ALA A 10 -11.65 13.92 5.13
CA ALA A 10 -10.43 13.88 4.35
C ALA A 10 -9.82 15.28 4.19
N MET A 11 -10.63 16.27 3.83
CA MET A 11 -10.18 17.66 3.65
C MET A 11 -9.74 18.31 4.97
N LYS A 12 -10.43 18.02 6.10
CA LYS A 12 -10.01 18.48 7.43
C LYS A 12 -8.69 17.87 7.87
N LYS A 13 -8.45 16.59 7.57
CA LYS A 13 -7.20 15.88 7.94
C LYS A 13 -6.00 16.29 7.08
N CYS A 14 -6.23 16.69 5.84
CA CYS A 14 -5.18 17.07 4.89
C CYS A 14 -5.36 18.54 4.45
N PRO A 15 -5.09 19.52 5.34
CA PRO A 15 -5.36 20.93 5.07
C PRO A 15 -4.50 21.51 3.93
N ASN A 16 -3.37 20.87 3.62
CA ASN A 16 -2.45 21.27 2.55
C ASN A 16 -2.68 20.48 1.25
N GLY A 17 -3.82 19.82 1.12
CA GLY A 17 -4.12 18.90 0.01
C GLY A 17 -3.58 17.49 0.23
N MET A 18 -3.96 16.58 -0.66
CA MET A 18 -3.55 15.17 -0.65
C MET A 18 -3.40 14.65 -2.09
N LEU A 19 -2.60 13.60 -2.25
CA LEU A 19 -2.58 12.82 -3.49
C LEU A 19 -3.71 11.78 -3.45
N SER A 20 -4.35 11.56 -4.61
CA SER A 20 -5.40 10.55 -4.77
C SER A 20 -4.91 9.42 -5.66
N GLU A 21 -4.95 8.20 -5.14
CA GLU A 21 -4.62 6.98 -5.87
C GLU A 21 -5.82 6.03 -5.87
N VAL A 22 -5.96 5.22 -6.92
CA VAL A 22 -6.98 4.17 -6.96
C VAL A 22 -6.65 3.09 -5.93
N LYS A 23 -7.63 2.73 -5.09
CA LYS A 23 -7.47 1.60 -4.15
C LYS A 23 -7.58 0.29 -4.92
N TYR A 24 -6.45 -0.28 -5.31
CA TYR A 24 -6.40 -1.63 -5.87
C TYR A 24 -6.88 -2.67 -4.87
N ASP A 25 -7.77 -3.57 -5.32
CA ASP A 25 -8.28 -4.69 -4.52
C ASP A 25 -7.47 -5.95 -4.79
N GLY A 26 -6.19 -5.90 -4.42
CA GLY A 26 -5.23 -7.00 -4.61
C GLY A 26 -4.34 -7.19 -3.39
N GLU A 27 -3.29 -8.00 -3.54
CA GLU A 27 -2.30 -8.20 -2.48
C GLU A 27 -1.27 -7.05 -2.46
N ARG A 28 -1.02 -6.51 -1.26
CA ARG A 28 0.10 -5.58 -1.04
C ARG A 28 1.40 -6.37 -1.00
N VAL A 29 2.27 -6.15 -1.99
CA VAL A 29 3.60 -6.74 -2.07
C VAL A 29 4.67 -5.66 -1.92
N GLN A 30 5.57 -5.82 -0.94
CA GLN A 30 6.76 -5.00 -0.77
C GLN A 30 7.95 -5.71 -1.41
N ILE A 31 8.61 -5.02 -2.34
CA ILE A 31 9.73 -5.56 -3.12
C ILE A 31 11.04 -4.97 -2.60
N HIS A 32 12.01 -5.81 -2.27
CA HIS A 32 13.39 -5.41 -2.00
C HIS A 32 14.27 -5.91 -3.13
N LYS A 33 15.20 -5.08 -3.61
CA LYS A 33 16.15 -5.43 -4.67
C LYS A 33 17.57 -5.12 -4.21
N ARG A 34 18.47 -6.10 -4.27
CA ARG A 34 19.91 -5.93 -4.02
C ARG A 34 20.71 -6.59 -5.14
N GLY A 35 21.25 -5.79 -6.05
CA GLY A 35 21.88 -6.32 -7.26
C GLY A 35 20.88 -7.14 -8.10
N HIS A 36 21.13 -8.44 -8.21
CA HIS A 36 20.26 -9.41 -8.90
C HIS A 36 19.34 -10.18 -7.95
N GLU A 37 19.42 -9.93 -6.63
CA GLU A 37 18.55 -10.56 -5.64
C GLU A 37 17.25 -9.76 -5.47
N TYR A 38 16.12 -10.48 -5.46
CA TYR A 38 14.79 -9.92 -5.23
C TYR A 38 14.12 -10.65 -4.08
N GLN A 39 13.46 -9.89 -3.21
CA GLN A 39 12.64 -10.43 -2.12
C GLN A 39 11.27 -9.75 -2.15
N TYR A 40 10.22 -10.55 -1.94
CA TYR A 40 8.83 -10.13 -2.03
C TYR A 40 8.14 -10.44 -0.70
N PHE A 41 7.57 -9.42 -0.07
CA PHE A 41 6.93 -9.54 1.24
C PHE A 41 5.47 -9.11 1.19
N SER A 42 4.59 -9.93 1.76
CA SER A 42 3.17 -9.66 1.90
C SER A 42 2.90 -8.53 2.90
N ARG A 43 1.63 -8.14 3.06
CA ARG A 43 1.19 -7.19 4.09
C ARG A 43 1.62 -7.57 5.50
N ALA A 44 1.72 -8.87 5.81
CA ALA A 44 2.13 -9.39 7.11
C ALA A 44 3.66 -9.56 7.24
N LEU A 45 4.44 -9.03 6.30
CA LEU A 45 5.91 -9.17 6.22
C LEU A 45 6.40 -10.62 6.08
N LYS A 46 5.52 -11.54 5.70
CA LYS A 46 5.88 -12.91 5.34
C LYS A 46 6.27 -12.96 3.86
N PRO A 47 7.24 -13.80 3.46
CA PRO A 47 7.56 -14.00 2.05
C PRO A 47 6.30 -14.33 1.25
N VAL A 48 6.10 -13.63 0.13
CA VAL A 48 5.04 -13.97 -0.82
C VAL A 48 5.43 -15.31 -1.45
N VAL A 49 4.55 -16.30 -1.35
CA VAL A 49 4.75 -17.59 -2.01
C VAL A 49 4.65 -17.33 -3.51
N ALA A 50 5.60 -17.85 -4.29
CA ALA A 50 5.47 -17.81 -5.74
C ALA A 50 4.10 -18.39 -6.13
N HIS A 51 3.36 -17.67 -6.96
CA HIS A 51 2.06 -18.14 -7.43
C HIS A 51 2.26 -19.53 -8.06
N LYS A 52 1.44 -20.51 -7.67
CA LYS A 52 1.47 -21.87 -8.24
C LYS A 52 1.13 -21.85 -9.71
#